data_AF-D5APZ1-F1
#
_entry.id   AF-D5APZ1-F1
#
_cell.length_a   1.000
_cell.length_b   1.000
_cell.length_c   1.000
_cell.angle_alpha   90.00
_cell.angle_beta   90.00
_cell.angle_gamma   90.00
#
_symmetry.space_group_name_H-M   'P 1'
#
loop_
_entity.id
_entity.type
_entity.pdbx_description
1 polymer ?
#
loop_
_entity_poly.entity_id
_entity_poly.type
_entity_poly.pdbx_seq_one_letter_code
_entity_poly.pdbx_strand_id
1 'polypeptide(L)'
;MPGLIGQELPPIGNGGRGSGCGIAEPVRITSVSGLKLSQPMTVDCATATAFKRWVDRGIVPAVGGKGGGVAKLDVGPGYVCRPRNNQRGAKLSEHGRGKAIDLMGLVLRNGQSLDVERGWKSQPRIFRAIHAAACGPFGTVLGPKADRYHQDHIHVDTQRYRSGTYCR
;
A
#
# COMPACT_ATOMS: atom_id res chain seq x y z
N MET A 1 4.93 -0.73 18.09
CA MET A 1 3.70 0.03 17.73
C MET A 1 2.49 -0.87 17.91
N PRO A 2 1.55 -0.58 18.82
CA PRO A 2 0.40 -1.45 19.06
C PRO A 2 -0.40 -1.70 17.78
N GLY A 3 -0.80 -2.94 17.52
CA GLY A 3 -1.61 -3.31 16.37
C GLY A 3 -0.86 -3.55 15.05
N LEU A 4 0.46 -3.38 14.97
CA LEU A 4 1.25 -3.93 13.86
C LEU A 4 1.86 -5.26 14.30
N ILE A 5 1.57 -6.34 13.58
CA ILE A 5 2.16 -7.65 13.83
C ILE A 5 3.10 -8.00 12.67
N GLY A 6 4.33 -8.37 13.02
CA GLY A 6 5.40 -8.64 12.09
C GLY A 6 6.70 -8.90 12.82
N GLN A 7 7.80 -8.90 12.07
CA GLN A 7 9.15 -9.05 12.60
C GLN A 7 10.11 -8.10 11.91
N GLU A 8 11.13 -7.69 12.64
CA GLU A 8 12.31 -7.04 12.06
C GLU A 8 13.07 -8.06 11.20
N LEU A 9 13.70 -7.57 10.15
CA LEU A 9 14.55 -8.36 9.26
C LEU A 9 15.96 -7.75 9.20
N PRO A 10 16.98 -8.55 8.87
CA PRO A 10 18.29 -7.99 8.54
C PRO A 10 18.19 -6.97 7.39
N PRO A 11 19.08 -5.96 7.35
CA PRO A 11 19.11 -4.99 6.27
C PRO A 11 19.10 -5.64 4.89
N ILE A 12 18.30 -5.10 3.98
CA ILE A 12 18.24 -5.55 2.59
C ILE A 12 19.19 -4.67 1.79
N GLY A 13 20.35 -5.23 1.43
CA GLY A 13 21.36 -4.58 0.60
C GLY A 13 21.13 -4.80 -0.90
N ASN A 14 21.19 -3.70 -1.66
CA ASN A 14 21.20 -3.56 -3.12
C ASN A 14 21.53 -4.84 -3.90
N GLY A 15 20.71 -5.22 -4.89
CA GLY A 15 21.01 -6.26 -5.88
C GLY A 15 22.19 -5.90 -6.80
N GLY A 16 23.36 -5.63 -6.23
CA GLY A 16 24.57 -5.08 -6.86
C GLY A 16 24.81 -3.59 -6.54
N ARG A 17 26.09 -3.18 -6.51
CA ARG A 17 26.51 -1.77 -6.37
C ARG A 17 25.79 -0.92 -7.43
N GLY A 18 25.11 0.16 -7.01
CA GLY A 18 24.50 1.14 -7.92
C GLY A 18 23.02 0.93 -8.29
N SER A 19 22.35 -0.13 -7.82
CA SER A 19 20.91 -0.33 -8.10
C SER A 19 20.00 0.66 -7.39
N GLY A 20 20.44 1.23 -6.26
CA GLY A 20 19.66 2.15 -5.43
C GLY A 20 18.54 1.46 -4.63
N CYS A 21 18.50 0.13 -4.65
CA CYS A 21 17.53 -0.69 -3.95
C CYS A 21 17.98 -1.06 -2.54
N GLY A 22 17.03 -1.14 -1.61
CA GLY A 22 17.30 -1.68 -0.30
C GLY A 22 16.49 -1.02 0.79
N ILE A 23 16.58 -1.60 1.98
CA ILE A 23 15.92 -1.12 3.19
C ILE A 23 16.91 -1.30 4.32
N ALA A 24 17.29 -0.20 4.99
CA ALA A 24 18.24 -0.26 6.10
C ALA A 24 17.65 -0.99 7.31
N GLU A 25 16.40 -0.70 7.64
CA GLU A 25 15.67 -1.28 8.76
C GLU A 25 14.32 -1.86 8.28
N PRO A 26 14.34 -3.03 7.63
CA PRO A 26 13.14 -3.65 7.10
C PRO A 26 12.31 -4.31 8.19
N VAL A 27 11.00 -4.15 8.08
CA VAL A 27 10.01 -4.94 8.82
C VAL A 27 9.17 -5.74 7.85
N ARG A 28 8.93 -7.02 8.18
CA ARG A 28 7.94 -7.86 7.49
C ARG A 28 6.68 -7.91 8.32
N ILE A 29 5.62 -7.27 7.83
CA ILE A 29 4.31 -7.22 8.48
C ILE A 29 3.37 -8.28 7.91
N THR A 30 2.53 -8.86 8.78
CA THR A 30 1.55 -9.91 8.43
C THR A 30 0.13 -9.53 8.82
N SER A 31 -0.04 -8.62 9.78
CA SER A 31 -1.34 -8.04 10.09
C SER A 31 -1.25 -6.62 10.65
N VAL A 32 -2.35 -5.89 10.50
CA VAL A 32 -2.49 -4.48 10.88
C VAL A 32 -3.85 -4.27 11.53
N SER A 33 -3.86 -3.80 12.76
CA SER A 33 -5.06 -3.55 13.57
C SER A 33 -6.02 -4.75 13.62
N GLY A 34 -5.46 -5.96 13.75
CA GLY A 34 -6.21 -7.22 13.76
C GLY A 34 -6.65 -7.73 12.38
N LEU A 35 -6.40 -6.98 11.31
CA LEU A 35 -6.67 -7.39 9.94
C LEU A 35 -5.46 -8.10 9.34
N LYS A 36 -5.65 -9.35 8.89
CA LYS A 36 -4.60 -10.09 8.18
C LYS A 36 -4.35 -9.49 6.79
N LEU A 37 -3.11 -9.57 6.33
CA LEU A 37 -2.74 -9.31 4.94
C LEU A 37 -2.88 -10.59 4.12
N SER A 38 -3.23 -10.49 2.84
CA SER A 38 -3.28 -11.65 1.93
C SER A 38 -1.92 -12.31 1.74
N GLN A 39 -0.84 -11.54 1.89
CA GLN A 39 0.54 -12.00 1.94
C GLN A 39 1.37 -11.12 2.88
N PRO A 40 2.49 -11.62 3.44
CA PRO A 40 3.42 -10.79 4.18
C PRO A 40 4.02 -9.70 3.30
N MET A 41 4.20 -8.51 3.86
CA MET A 41 4.74 -7.35 3.16
C MET A 41 5.98 -6.82 3.86
N THR A 42 7.08 -6.64 3.11
CA THR A 42 8.31 -6.06 3.63
C THR A 42 8.42 -4.59 3.24
N VAL A 43 8.55 -3.69 4.22
CA VAL A 43 8.65 -2.22 4.05
C VAL A 43 9.57 -1.62 5.13
N ASP A 44 9.85 -0.32 5.06
CA ASP A 44 10.45 0.41 6.18
C ASP A 44 9.41 0.72 7.30
N CYS A 45 9.91 1.01 8.49
CA CYS A 45 9.08 1.31 9.67
C CYS A 45 8.14 2.50 9.47
N ALA A 46 8.57 3.54 8.74
CA ALA A 46 7.77 4.73 8.49
C ALA A 46 6.56 4.42 7.59
N THR A 47 6.76 3.58 6.58
CA THR A 47 5.74 3.11 5.65
C THR A 47 4.77 2.16 6.33
N ALA A 48 5.25 1.23 7.16
CA ALA A 48 4.37 0.40 7.99
C ALA A 48 3.49 1.23 8.93
N THR A 49 4.04 2.29 9.52
CA THR A 49 3.31 3.23 10.38
C THR A 49 2.25 4.01 9.61
N ALA A 50 2.59 4.53 8.43
CA ALA A 50 1.65 5.25 7.56
C ALA A 50 0.51 4.32 7.10
N PHE A 51 0.85 3.08 6.75
CA PHE A 51 -0.13 2.05 6.38
C PHE A 51 -1.13 1.78 7.49
N LYS A 52 -0.65 1.58 8.73
CA LYS A 52 -1.54 1.39 9.89
C LYS A 52 -2.51 2.54 10.06
N ARG A 53 -2.02 3.79 9.96
CA ARG A 53 -2.89 4.98 10.07
C ARG A 53 -3.95 5.02 8.96
N TRP A 54 -3.59 4.66 7.74
CA TRP A 54 -4.53 4.60 6.62
C TRP A 54 -5.54 3.47 6.78
N VAL A 55 -5.13 2.30 7.30
CA VAL A 55 -6.05 1.22 7.65
C VAL A 55 -7.08 1.70 8.67
N ASP A 56 -6.62 2.30 9.77
CA ASP A 56 -7.47 2.71 10.89
C ASP A 56 -8.41 3.86 10.55
N ARG A 57 -7.93 4.85 9.78
CA ARG A 57 -8.62 6.13 9.56
C ARG A 57 -9.21 6.29 8.17
N GLY A 58 -8.81 5.45 7.22
CA GLY A 58 -9.27 5.49 5.83
C GLY A 58 -10.03 4.23 5.45
N ILE A 59 -9.37 3.08 5.49
CA ILE A 59 -9.92 1.82 4.97
C ILE A 59 -11.11 1.33 5.80
N VAL A 60 -10.91 1.15 7.11
CA VAL A 60 -11.96 0.62 7.98
C VAL A 60 -13.19 1.53 8.00
N PRO A 61 -13.06 2.87 8.17
CA PRO A 61 -14.22 3.75 8.14
C PRO A 61 -14.92 3.81 6.78
N ALA A 62 -14.18 3.76 5.66
CA ALA A 62 -14.78 3.81 4.32
C ALA A 62 -15.65 2.58 4.01
N VAL A 63 -15.31 1.41 4.57
CA VAL A 63 -16.13 0.19 4.45
C VAL A 63 -17.29 0.20 5.45
N GLY A 64 -17.04 0.71 6.66
CA GLY A 64 -18.03 0.75 7.73
C GLY A 64 -18.55 -0.66 8.07
N GLY A 65 -19.88 -0.78 8.21
CA GLY A 65 -20.54 -2.05 8.53
C GLY A 65 -20.83 -2.97 7.34
N LYS A 66 -20.48 -2.58 6.10
CA LYS A 66 -20.79 -3.39 4.91
C LYS A 66 -20.21 -4.79 5.06
N GLY A 67 -21.03 -5.82 4.86
CA GLY A 67 -20.62 -7.22 4.96
C GLY A 67 -20.03 -7.60 6.33
N GLY A 68 -20.39 -6.88 7.40
CA GLY A 68 -19.83 -7.06 8.75
C GLY A 68 -18.47 -6.38 8.97
N GLY A 69 -18.02 -5.55 8.02
CA GLY A 69 -16.74 -4.85 8.05
C GLY A 69 -15.60 -5.64 7.40
N VAL A 70 -14.40 -5.05 7.42
CA VAL A 70 -13.19 -5.65 6.82
C VAL A 70 -12.71 -6.83 7.66
N ALA A 71 -12.37 -7.94 6.99
CA ALA A 71 -11.77 -9.13 7.59
C ALA A 71 -10.30 -9.31 7.17
N LYS A 72 -9.97 -8.98 5.92
CA LYS A 72 -8.63 -9.13 5.34
C LYS A 72 -8.33 -7.99 4.36
N LEU A 73 -7.08 -7.59 4.29
CA LEU A 73 -6.57 -6.67 3.26
C LEU A 73 -5.89 -7.48 2.17
N ASP A 74 -6.25 -7.24 0.91
CA ASP A 74 -5.55 -7.81 -0.22
C ASP A 74 -4.49 -6.83 -0.74
N VAL A 75 -3.23 -7.22 -0.65
CA VAL A 75 -2.08 -6.32 -0.88
C VAL A 75 -1.07 -6.95 -1.83
N GLY A 76 -0.32 -6.11 -2.52
CA GLY A 76 0.89 -6.49 -3.25
C GLY A 76 2.12 -6.61 -2.33
N PRO A 77 3.28 -6.99 -2.89
CA PRO A 77 4.55 -6.97 -2.16
C PRO A 77 5.00 -5.52 -1.89
N GLY A 78 5.52 -5.27 -0.70
CA GLY A 78 6.09 -3.96 -0.35
C GLY A 78 7.44 -3.72 -1.03
N TYR A 79 8.42 -4.60 -0.79
CA TYR A 79 9.74 -4.52 -1.40
C TYR A 79 9.80 -5.24 -2.74
N VAL A 80 10.09 -4.51 -3.81
CA VAL A 80 10.40 -5.06 -5.15
C VAL A 80 11.43 -4.17 -5.83
N CYS A 81 12.65 -4.68 -6.04
CA CYS A 81 13.70 -3.92 -6.71
C CYS A 81 13.46 -3.87 -8.23
N ARG A 82 12.83 -2.79 -8.70
CA ARG A 82 12.54 -2.55 -10.12
C ARG A 82 12.41 -1.06 -10.43
N PRO A 83 12.65 -0.64 -11.69
CA PRO A 83 12.24 0.68 -12.14
C PRO A 83 10.71 0.83 -12.12
N ARG A 84 10.23 2.08 -12.05
CA ARG A 84 8.80 2.40 -12.04
C ARG A 84 8.12 1.78 -13.26
N ASN A 85 6.96 1.15 -13.03
CA ASN A 85 6.14 0.48 -14.04
C ASN A 85 6.90 -0.60 -14.85
N ASN A 86 8.00 -1.15 -14.29
CA ASN A 86 8.94 -2.07 -14.97
C ASN A 86 9.54 -1.49 -16.27
N GLN A 87 9.55 -0.17 -16.45
CA GLN A 87 10.05 0.45 -17.67
C GLN A 87 11.57 0.64 -17.60
N ARG A 88 12.29 0.07 -18.57
CA ARG A 88 13.74 0.22 -18.67
C ARG A 88 14.11 1.71 -18.78
N GLY A 89 15.07 2.15 -17.98
CA GLY A 89 15.52 3.54 -17.94
C GLY A 89 14.66 4.50 -17.11
N ALA A 90 13.50 4.05 -16.60
CA ALA A 90 12.72 4.86 -15.67
C ALA A 90 13.40 4.96 -14.30
N LYS A 91 12.99 5.96 -13.51
CA LYS A 91 13.42 6.11 -12.11
C LYS A 91 13.12 4.85 -11.31
N LEU A 92 13.94 4.57 -10.31
CA LEU A 92 13.68 3.47 -9.37
C LEU A 92 12.32 3.68 -8.66
N SER A 93 11.56 2.59 -8.54
CA SER A 93 10.31 2.56 -7.79
C SER A 93 10.54 2.72 -6.28
N GLU A 94 9.60 3.32 -5.57
CA GLU A 94 9.63 3.37 -4.11
C GLU A 94 9.44 1.98 -3.47
N HIS A 95 8.88 1.01 -4.19
CA HIS A 95 8.96 -0.40 -3.80
C HIS A 95 10.40 -0.89 -3.68
N GLY A 96 11.31 -0.41 -4.54
CA GLY A 96 12.74 -0.75 -4.46
C GLY A 96 13.42 -0.19 -3.22
N ARG A 97 12.78 0.75 -2.51
CA ARG A 97 13.25 1.36 -1.27
C ARG A 97 12.46 0.91 -0.04
N GLY A 98 11.51 -0.02 -0.22
CA GLY A 98 10.58 -0.43 0.85
C GLY A 98 9.63 0.66 1.30
N LYS A 99 9.34 1.64 0.44
CA LYS A 99 8.60 2.86 0.77
C LYS A 99 7.19 2.90 0.18
N ALA A 100 6.74 1.81 -0.42
CA ALA A 100 5.47 1.76 -1.15
C ALA A 100 4.64 0.52 -0.80
N ILE A 101 3.32 0.65 -1.01
CA ILE A 101 2.30 -0.37 -0.76
C ILE A 101 1.27 -0.29 -1.88
N ASP A 102 0.86 -1.46 -2.36
CA ASP A 102 -0.25 -1.61 -3.30
C ASP A 102 -1.42 -2.30 -2.59
N LEU A 103 -2.57 -1.63 -2.51
CA LEU A 103 -3.83 -2.23 -2.06
C LEU A 103 -4.60 -2.73 -3.28
N MET A 104 -4.73 -4.04 -3.42
CA MET A 104 -5.46 -4.70 -4.50
C MET A 104 -6.96 -4.79 -4.20
N GLY A 105 -7.33 -4.88 -2.93
CA GLY A 105 -8.72 -5.11 -2.53
C GLY A 105 -8.88 -5.45 -1.06
N LEU A 106 -10.07 -5.93 -0.71
CA LEU A 106 -10.51 -6.24 0.65
C LEU A 106 -11.35 -7.50 0.66
N VAL A 107 -11.32 -8.26 1.76
CA VAL A 107 -12.31 -9.31 2.04
C VAL A 107 -13.13 -8.88 3.24
N LEU A 108 -14.45 -8.94 3.12
CA LEU A 108 -15.40 -8.61 4.19
C LEU A 108 -15.68 -9.82 5.08
N ARG A 109 -16.23 -9.59 6.28
CA ARG A 109 -16.55 -10.67 7.25
C ARG A 109 -17.59 -11.66 6.74
N ASN A 110 -18.48 -11.25 5.84
CA ASN A 110 -19.43 -12.14 5.17
C ASN A 110 -18.82 -12.95 4.00
N GLY A 111 -17.51 -12.88 3.78
CA GLY A 111 -16.80 -13.59 2.71
C GLY A 111 -16.77 -12.87 1.36
N GLN A 112 -17.45 -11.73 1.21
CA GLN A 112 -17.41 -10.97 -0.04
C GLN A 112 -16.01 -10.37 -0.28
N SER A 113 -15.47 -10.59 -1.47
CA SER A 113 -14.26 -9.90 -1.95
C SER A 113 -14.62 -8.63 -2.71
N LEU A 114 -13.93 -7.54 -2.40
CA LEU A 114 -13.99 -6.26 -3.10
C LEU A 114 -12.61 -5.96 -3.67
N ASP A 115 -12.42 -6.18 -4.96
CA ASP A 115 -11.21 -5.77 -5.69
C ASP A 115 -11.30 -4.31 -6.13
N VAL A 116 -10.15 -3.61 -6.19
CA VAL A 116 -10.07 -2.21 -6.61
C VAL A 116 -10.49 -2.06 -8.08
N GLU A 117 -10.05 -2.96 -8.96
CA GLU A 117 -10.31 -2.90 -10.40
C GLU A 117 -11.80 -2.73 -10.73
N ARG A 118 -12.64 -3.68 -10.31
CA ARG A 118 -14.10 -3.64 -10.52
C ARG A 118 -14.76 -2.69 -9.53
N GLY A 119 -14.26 -2.66 -8.30
CA GLY A 119 -14.76 -1.85 -7.21
C GLY A 119 -14.75 -0.35 -7.49
N TRP A 120 -13.81 0.14 -8.30
CA TRP A 120 -13.73 1.54 -8.68
C TRP A 120 -14.99 2.04 -9.40
N LYS A 121 -15.68 1.15 -10.12
CA LYS A 121 -16.96 1.41 -10.80
C LYS A 121 -18.16 0.91 -9.99
N SER A 122 -18.08 -0.28 -9.40
CA SER A 122 -19.22 -0.94 -8.74
C SER A 122 -19.42 -0.51 -7.28
N GLN A 123 -18.36 -0.06 -6.60
CA GLN A 123 -18.37 0.44 -5.22
C GLN A 123 -17.65 1.79 -5.10
N PRO A 124 -18.00 2.80 -5.94
CA PRO A 124 -17.18 4.00 -6.11
C PRO A 124 -17.09 4.83 -4.84
N ARG A 125 -18.11 4.83 -3.99
CA ARG A 125 -18.09 5.56 -2.70
C ARG A 125 -17.00 5.01 -1.76
N ILE A 126 -16.86 3.69 -1.68
CA ILE A 126 -15.89 3.03 -0.80
C ILE A 126 -14.48 3.30 -1.32
N PHE A 127 -14.17 2.92 -2.56
CA PHE A 127 -12.80 3.01 -3.05
C PHE A 127 -12.30 4.44 -3.26
N ARG A 128 -13.19 5.39 -3.62
CA ARG A 128 -12.80 6.80 -3.68
C ARG A 128 -12.55 7.38 -2.28
N ALA A 129 -13.30 6.96 -1.27
CA ALA A 129 -13.03 7.38 0.11
C ALA A 129 -11.71 6.79 0.64
N ILE A 130 -11.44 5.51 0.34
CA ILE A 130 -10.17 4.85 0.66
C ILE A 130 -8.99 5.60 0.03
N HIS A 131 -9.07 5.87 -1.28
CA HIS A 131 -8.06 6.62 -2.02
C HIS A 131 -7.88 8.04 -1.46
N ALA A 132 -8.97 8.79 -1.28
CA ALA A 132 -8.91 10.15 -0.76
C ALA A 132 -8.27 10.23 0.64
N ALA A 133 -8.56 9.26 1.51
CA ALA A 133 -7.97 9.20 2.86
C ALA A 133 -6.46 8.90 2.86
N ALA A 134 -5.90 8.40 1.76
CA ALA A 134 -4.46 8.23 1.61
C ALA A 134 -3.76 9.55 1.23
N CYS A 135 -4.47 10.51 0.65
CA CYS A 135 -3.89 11.76 0.17
C CYS A 135 -3.55 12.70 1.35
N GLY A 136 -2.26 13.01 1.51
CA GLY A 136 -1.71 13.78 2.63
C GLY A 136 -0.81 12.93 3.54
N PRO A 137 -1.32 11.84 4.15
CA PRO A 137 -0.49 10.89 4.88
C PRO A 137 0.66 10.34 4.05
N PHE A 138 0.39 10.00 2.78
CA PHE A 138 1.36 9.56 1.79
C PHE A 138 1.77 10.72 0.87
N GLY A 139 2.96 10.63 0.30
CA GLY A 139 3.45 11.64 -0.63
C GLY A 139 3.07 11.36 -2.09
N THR A 140 2.87 10.10 -2.46
CA THR A 140 2.24 9.70 -3.73
C THR A 140 1.02 8.81 -3.42
N VAL A 141 -0.09 9.05 -4.12
CA VAL A 141 -1.28 8.20 -4.13
C VAL A 141 -1.78 8.09 -5.56
N LEU A 142 -1.81 6.88 -6.12
CA LEU A 142 -2.26 6.60 -7.48
C LEU A 142 -3.37 5.57 -7.44
N GLY A 143 -4.54 5.91 -7.98
CA GLY A 143 -5.65 4.97 -8.17
C GLY A 143 -5.92 4.66 -9.65
N PRO A 144 -7.00 3.93 -9.95
CA PRO A 144 -7.38 3.51 -11.31
C PRO A 144 -7.60 4.60 -12.36
N LYS A 145 -7.60 5.87 -11.95
CA LYS A 145 -7.69 7.03 -12.85
C LYS A 145 -6.36 7.74 -13.08
N ALA A 146 -5.29 7.37 -12.37
CA ALA A 146 -3.99 8.01 -12.49
C ALA A 146 -3.33 7.67 -13.84
N ASP A 147 -3.21 6.38 -14.15
CA ASP A 147 -2.69 5.88 -15.42
C ASP A 147 -3.07 4.41 -15.65
N ARG A 148 -2.57 3.83 -16.76
CA ARG A 148 -2.83 2.44 -17.15
C ARG A 148 -2.19 1.38 -16.24
N TYR A 149 -1.21 1.74 -15.42
CA TYR A 149 -0.47 0.81 -14.57
C TYR A 149 -1.11 0.63 -13.19
N HIS A 150 -2.07 1.49 -12.82
CA HIS A 150 -2.71 1.49 -11.51
C HIS A 150 -4.22 1.17 -11.59
N GLN A 151 -4.67 0.52 -12.68
CA GLN A 151 -6.09 0.23 -12.92
C GLN A 151 -6.69 -0.76 -11.93
N ASP A 152 -5.86 -1.63 -11.36
CA ASP A 152 -6.26 -2.75 -10.52
C ASP A 152 -5.88 -2.59 -9.04
N HIS A 153 -5.26 -1.47 -8.65
CA HIS A 153 -4.84 -1.23 -7.28
C HIS A 153 -4.77 0.26 -6.90
N ILE A 154 -4.68 0.53 -5.60
CA ILE A 154 -4.31 1.84 -5.08
C ILE A 154 -2.85 1.74 -4.62
N HIS A 155 -1.97 2.46 -5.30
CA HIS A 155 -0.57 2.60 -4.93
C HIS A 155 -0.39 3.78 -3.99
N VAL A 156 0.37 3.59 -2.92
CA VAL A 156 0.76 4.65 -2.00
C VAL A 156 2.24 4.56 -1.68
N ASP A 157 2.93 5.70 -1.59
CA ASP A 157 4.32 5.75 -1.14
C ASP A 157 4.61 6.92 -0.18
N THR A 158 5.66 6.76 0.61
CA THR A 158 6.08 7.74 1.62
C THR A 158 7.14 8.73 1.13
N GLN A 159 7.45 8.76 -0.17
CA GLN A 159 8.37 9.73 -0.75
C GLN A 159 7.80 11.14 -0.58
N ARG A 160 8.58 12.06 0.02
CA ARG A 160 8.14 13.45 0.23
C ARG A 160 8.62 14.34 -0.91
N TYR A 161 7.73 15.22 -1.38
CA TYR A 161 8.02 16.22 -2.39
C TYR A 161 7.85 17.63 -1.82
N ARG A 162 8.63 18.59 -2.31
CA ARG A 162 8.49 20.01 -1.93
C ARG A 162 7.15 20.61 -2.37
N SER A 163 6.57 20.08 -3.45
CA SER A 163 5.27 20.50 -3.99
C SER A 163 4.06 19.94 -3.24
N GLY A 164 4.28 19.21 -2.13
CA GLY A 164 3.22 18.50 -1.42
C GLY A 164 2.88 17.14 -2.04
N THR A 165 1.71 16.61 -1.68
CA THR A 165 1.28 15.26 -2.08
C THR A 165 0.88 15.20 -3.54
N TYR A 166 1.40 14.21 -4.28
CA TYR A 166 0.91 13.84 -5.60
C TYR A 166 -0.23 12.83 -5.46
N CYS A 167 -1.47 13.27 -5.65
CA CYS A 167 -2.68 12.46 -5.46
C CYS A 167 -3.48 12.43 -6.78
N ARG A 168 -3.60 11.26 -7.41
CA ARG A 168 -4.25 11.06 -8.72
C ARG A 168 -5.09 9.78 -8.78
#